data_AF-A0A936GTL9-F1
#
_entry.id   AF-A0A936GTL9-F1
#
_cell.length_a   1.000
_cell.length_b   1.000
_cell.length_c   1.000
_cell.angle_alpha   90.00
_cell.angle_beta   90.00
_cell.angle_gamma   90.00
#
_symmetry.space_group_name_H-M   'P 1'
#
loop_
_entity.id
_entity.type
_entity.pdbx_description
1 polymer ?
#
loop_
_entity_poly.entity_id
_entity_poly.type
_entity_poly.pdbx_seq_one_letter_code
_entity_poly.pdbx_strand_id
1 'polypeptide(L)'
;MTIKSFPSLFKSLAILAGLFYVLSILGCQSEKSPEEVTKQFWQTLAQGRIENAKDFVTTSSQHLVNLQDIDQHSTIQIGEAVIEESNAMVQTTLMRHKKQVTFDTALSLEQDAWKVDYLQTQMNISMLPLEDVVKSLQNLGGVFAKQLEKQLPLIQKEMESLGDELKNQIDEFGRSLEKPQNPNTNTNTKKPTPGSI
;
A
#
# COMPACT_ATOMS: atom_id res chain seq x y z
N MET A 1 7.91 84.70 46.04
CA MET A 1 7.09 83.47 46.04
C MET A 1 7.50 82.66 44.81
N THR A 2 8.31 81.62 45.00
CA THR A 2 9.02 80.91 43.94
C THR A 2 8.40 79.53 43.77
N ILE A 3 7.70 79.28 42.65
CA ILE A 3 7.16 77.98 42.31
C ILE A 3 8.18 77.27 41.43
N LYS A 4 8.85 76.24 41.99
CA LYS A 4 9.79 75.38 41.27
C LYS A 4 9.01 74.40 40.38
N SER A 5 9.37 74.44 39.10
CA SER A 5 9.03 73.48 38.04
C SER A 5 9.29 72.03 38.47
N PHE A 6 8.34 71.13 38.19
CA PHE A 6 8.37 69.69 38.47
C PHE A 6 8.48 68.89 37.16
N PRO A 7 9.68 68.68 36.58
CA PRO A 7 9.85 67.94 35.33
C PRO A 7 10.11 66.43 35.51
N SER A 8 10.07 65.90 36.75
CA SER A 8 10.52 64.53 37.06
C SER A 8 9.44 63.44 36.92
N LEU A 9 8.16 63.79 36.98
CA LEU A 9 7.07 62.80 36.98
C LEU A 9 6.80 62.19 35.59
N PHE A 10 6.96 62.98 34.51
CA PHE A 10 6.69 62.52 33.15
C PHE A 10 7.75 61.53 32.61
N LYS A 11 8.99 61.61 33.10
CA LYS A 11 10.06 60.68 32.70
C LYS A 11 9.83 59.28 33.28
N SER A 12 9.29 59.19 34.49
CA SER A 12 9.02 57.92 35.17
C SER A 12 7.87 57.14 34.50
N LEU A 13 6.83 57.84 34.03
CA LEU A 13 5.71 57.21 33.33
C LEU A 13 6.09 56.68 31.94
N ALA A 14 6.97 57.39 31.22
CA ALA A 14 7.46 56.97 29.92
C ALA A 14 8.36 55.72 29.99
N ILE A 15 9.17 55.60 31.05
CA ILE A 15 10.03 54.43 31.29
C ILE A 15 9.18 53.20 31.65
N LEU A 16 8.11 53.37 32.46
CA LEU A 16 7.22 52.28 32.85
C LEU A 16 6.41 51.74 31.66
N ALA A 17 5.93 52.64 30.78
CA ALA A 17 5.21 52.26 29.56
C ALA A 17 6.12 51.55 28.54
N GLY A 18 7.38 51.97 28.41
CA GLY A 18 8.37 51.29 27.57
C GLY A 18 8.73 49.89 28.06
N LEU A 19 8.82 49.68 29.39
CA LEU A 19 9.12 48.38 29.98
C LEU A 19 7.99 47.36 29.77
N PHE A 20 6.73 47.82 29.81
CA PHE A 20 5.55 46.97 29.56
C PHE A 20 5.44 46.54 28.08
N TYR A 21 5.87 47.40 27.15
CA TYR A 21 5.92 47.06 25.72
C TYR A 21 6.99 46.01 25.41
N VAL A 22 8.16 46.07 26.05
CA VAL A 22 9.24 45.07 25.88
C VAL A 22 8.89 43.71 26.49
N LEU A 23 8.17 43.67 27.63
CA LEU A 23 7.70 42.40 28.20
C LEU A 23 6.63 41.71 27.34
N SER A 24 5.84 42.48 26.59
CA SER A 24 4.76 41.93 25.76
C SER A 24 5.26 41.20 24.51
N ILE A 25 6.52 41.41 24.09
CA ILE A 25 7.12 40.77 22.90
C ILE A 25 7.76 39.41 23.22
N LEU A 26 7.91 39.06 24.51
CA LEU A 26 8.51 37.79 24.95
C LEU A 26 7.49 36.65 25.12
N GLY A 27 6.19 36.95 25.03
CA GLY A 27 5.13 35.98 25.31
C GLY A 27 4.24 35.70 24.11
N CYS A 28 4.72 34.93 23.13
CA CYS A 28 3.83 34.19 22.22
C CYS A 28 4.54 33.09 21.40
N GLN A 29 5.46 32.32 21.98
CA GLN A 29 5.70 30.97 21.42
C GLN A 29 4.63 30.06 22.01
N SER A 30 3.43 30.09 21.40
CA SER A 30 2.44 29.06 21.67
C SER A 30 3.05 27.74 21.23
N GLU A 31 3.08 26.76 22.13
CA GLU A 31 3.44 25.39 21.80
C GLU A 31 2.56 24.92 20.62
N LYS A 32 3.19 24.33 19.60
CA LYS A 32 2.46 23.90 18.40
C LYS A 32 1.56 22.73 18.78
N SER A 33 0.31 22.74 18.31
CA SER A 33 -0.59 21.61 18.52
C SER A 33 -0.10 20.37 17.74
N PRO A 34 -0.54 19.15 18.12
CA PRO A 34 -0.22 17.93 17.39
C PRO A 34 -0.54 18.01 15.89
N GLU A 35 -1.66 18.64 15.53
CA GLU A 35 -2.10 18.82 14.15
C GLU A 35 -1.14 19.72 13.38
N GLU A 36 -0.70 20.82 14.00
CA GLU A 36 0.23 21.77 13.38
C GLU A 36 1.62 21.15 13.19
N VAL A 37 2.11 20.38 14.17
CA VAL A 37 3.37 19.62 14.04
C VAL A 37 3.27 18.59 12.92
N THR A 38 2.18 17.81 12.89
CA THR A 38 1.91 16.80 11.86
C THR A 38 1.89 17.44 10.47
N LYS A 39 1.16 18.55 10.32
CA LYS A 39 1.06 19.30 9.07
C LYS A 39 2.43 19.77 8.59
N GLN A 40 3.20 20.42 9.47
CA GLN A 40 4.51 20.96 9.12
C GLN A 40 5.50 19.84 8.78
N PHE A 41 5.48 18.73 9.50
CA PHE A 41 6.29 17.55 9.21
C PHE A 41 6.05 17.05 7.79
N TRP A 42 4.80 16.71 7.45
CA TRP A 42 4.47 16.16 6.13
C TRP A 42 4.69 17.16 5.00
N GLN A 43 4.39 18.44 5.20
CA GLN A 43 4.66 19.49 4.21
C GLN A 43 6.15 19.65 3.94
N THR A 44 6.96 19.63 5.00
CA THR A 44 8.42 19.73 4.90
C THR A 44 9.00 18.52 4.17
N LEU A 45 8.47 17.33 4.46
CA LEU A 45 8.87 16.09 3.79
C LEU A 45 8.46 16.09 2.31
N ALA A 46 7.24 16.51 1.98
CA ALA A 46 6.76 16.64 0.60
C ALA A 46 7.59 17.63 -0.24
N GLN A 47 8.19 18.64 0.40
CA GLN A 47 9.09 19.62 -0.23
C GLN A 47 10.52 19.09 -0.43
N GLY A 48 10.81 17.83 -0.11
CA GLY A 48 12.14 17.25 -0.24
C GLY A 48 13.13 17.69 0.86
N ARG A 49 12.65 18.38 1.92
CA ARG A 49 13.50 18.96 2.96
C ARG A 49 13.67 18.00 4.14
N ILE A 50 14.30 16.86 3.89
CA ILE A 50 14.45 15.77 4.88
C ILE A 50 15.11 16.26 6.18
N GLU A 51 16.19 17.03 6.08
CA GLU A 51 16.90 17.51 7.27
C GLU A 51 16.02 18.41 8.14
N ASN A 52 15.20 19.27 7.53
CA ASN A 52 14.25 20.10 8.26
C ASN A 52 13.06 19.28 8.80
N ALA A 53 12.70 18.19 8.13
CA ALA A 53 11.63 17.30 8.60
C ALA A 53 12.02 16.58 9.90
N LYS A 54 13.32 16.29 10.09
CA LYS A 54 13.85 15.68 11.33
C LYS A 54 13.61 16.55 12.56
N ASP A 55 13.50 17.86 12.41
CA ASP A 55 13.21 18.78 13.52
C ASP A 55 11.83 18.53 14.15
N PHE A 56 10.91 17.90 13.42
CA PHE A 56 9.56 17.57 13.89
C PHE A 56 9.44 16.15 14.46
N VAL A 57 10.49 15.36 14.43
CA VAL A 57 10.46 13.92 14.73
C VAL A 57 11.13 13.64 16.07
N THR A 58 10.66 12.61 16.78
CA THR A 58 11.24 12.17 18.06
C THR A 58 12.72 11.85 17.90
N THR A 59 13.51 12.13 18.93
CA THR A 59 14.96 11.90 18.89
C THR A 59 15.30 10.44 18.53
N SER A 60 14.49 9.50 19.00
CA SER A 60 14.64 8.07 18.74
C SER A 60 14.40 7.67 17.27
N SER A 61 13.58 8.41 16.52
CA SER A 61 13.16 8.05 15.16
C SER A 61 13.66 8.98 14.05
N GLN A 62 14.40 10.05 14.39
CA GLN A 62 14.98 11.01 13.42
C GLN A 62 15.82 10.37 12.31
N HIS A 63 16.57 9.32 12.63
CA HIS A 63 17.45 8.64 11.67
C HIS A 63 16.69 7.80 10.61
N LEU A 64 15.39 7.58 10.82
CA LEU A 64 14.54 6.77 9.94
C LEU A 64 13.84 7.60 8.85
N VAL A 65 13.80 8.92 9.01
CA VAL A 65 13.08 9.86 8.14
C VAL A 65 13.61 9.78 6.70
N ASN A 66 12.71 9.53 5.74
CA ASN A 66 13.05 9.38 4.33
C ASN A 66 11.90 9.86 3.41
N LEU A 67 12.13 9.90 2.09
CA LEU A 67 11.16 10.38 1.08
C LEU A 67 10.30 9.28 0.44
N GLN A 68 10.39 8.03 0.88
CA GLN A 68 9.90 6.90 0.08
C GLN A 68 8.39 6.99 -0.19
N ASP A 69 7.65 7.61 0.72
CA ASP A 69 6.18 7.60 0.73
C ASP A 69 5.53 8.92 0.27
N ILE A 70 6.30 10.01 0.09
CA ILE A 70 5.75 11.34 -0.21
C ILE A 70 6.60 12.16 -1.21
N ASP A 71 5.95 12.94 -2.07
CA ASP A 71 6.61 13.86 -3.01
C ASP A 71 5.84 15.20 -3.12
N GLN A 72 6.38 16.14 -3.91
CA GLN A 72 5.82 17.49 -4.09
C GLN A 72 4.42 17.52 -4.72
N HIS A 73 3.97 16.42 -5.34
CA HIS A 73 2.64 16.29 -5.91
C HIS A 73 1.64 15.65 -4.94
N SER A 74 2.10 15.22 -3.77
CA SER A 74 1.22 14.72 -2.71
C SER A 74 0.42 15.85 -2.08
N THR A 75 -0.88 15.64 -1.93
CA THR A 75 -1.74 16.50 -1.13
C THR A 75 -1.96 15.86 0.24
N ILE A 76 -1.80 16.66 1.31
CA ILE A 76 -1.94 16.21 2.70
C ILE A 76 -3.15 16.90 3.30
N GLN A 77 -4.03 16.13 3.93
CA GLN A 77 -5.12 16.65 4.76
C GLN A 77 -4.96 16.10 6.19
N ILE A 78 -5.11 17.00 7.17
CA ILE A 78 -4.95 16.71 8.59
C ILE A 78 -6.34 16.74 9.22
N GLY A 79 -6.70 15.66 9.91
CA GLY A 79 -7.92 15.53 10.69
C GLY A 79 -7.73 15.98 12.14
N GLU A 80 -8.62 15.52 13.01
CA GLU A 80 -8.56 15.84 14.44
C GLU A 80 -7.48 15.03 15.16
N ALA A 81 -6.89 15.62 16.20
CA ALA A 81 -6.01 14.91 17.12
C ALA A 81 -6.80 14.23 18.24
N VAL A 82 -6.44 12.99 18.54
CA VAL A 82 -6.80 12.31 19.79
C VAL A 82 -5.57 12.36 20.70
N ILE A 83 -5.67 13.03 21.84
CA ILE A 83 -4.56 13.24 22.78
C ILE A 83 -4.78 12.35 24.01
N GLU A 84 -3.79 11.53 24.33
CA GLU A 84 -3.75 10.64 25.49
C GLU A 84 -2.46 10.86 26.27
N GLU A 85 -2.55 11.60 27.38
CA GLU A 85 -1.42 11.95 28.24
C GLU A 85 -0.27 12.63 27.46
N SER A 86 0.82 11.91 27.25
CA SER A 86 2.02 12.35 26.52
C SER A 86 2.06 11.87 25.07
N ASN A 87 0.98 11.29 24.56
CA ASN A 87 0.89 10.79 23.19
C ASN A 87 -0.29 11.47 22.48
N ALA A 88 -0.19 11.58 21.16
CA ALA A 88 -1.30 12.01 20.33
C ALA A 88 -1.32 11.20 19.03
N MET A 89 -2.52 10.99 18.50
CA MET A 89 -2.73 10.44 17.16
C MET A 89 -3.47 11.47 16.31
N VAL A 90 -2.95 11.74 15.12
CA VAL A 90 -3.53 12.70 14.18
C VAL A 90 -3.86 11.98 12.89
N GLN A 91 -5.15 11.92 12.57
CA GLN A 91 -5.60 11.32 11.33
C GLN A 91 -5.02 12.10 10.14
N THR A 92 -4.33 11.40 9.26
CA THR A 92 -3.64 11.98 8.11
C THR A 92 -4.13 11.31 6.84
N THR A 93 -4.58 12.12 5.89
CA THR A 93 -4.97 11.65 4.55
C THR A 93 -3.96 12.16 3.54
N LEU A 94 -3.28 11.22 2.88
CA LEU A 94 -2.33 11.46 1.81
C LEU A 94 -2.98 11.11 0.47
N MET A 95 -3.04 12.07 -0.45
CA MET A 95 -3.47 11.83 -1.83
C MET A 95 -2.27 11.91 -2.76
N ARG A 96 -1.97 10.82 -3.46
CA ARG A 96 -0.84 10.68 -4.39
C ARG A 96 -1.25 9.86 -5.61
N HIS A 97 -0.98 10.36 -6.83
CA HIS A 97 -1.33 9.65 -8.08
C HIS A 97 -2.78 9.12 -8.16
N LYS A 98 -3.76 9.90 -7.66
CA LYS A 98 -5.18 9.51 -7.53
C LYS A 98 -5.46 8.36 -6.55
N LYS A 99 -4.46 7.91 -5.80
CA LYS A 99 -4.64 7.02 -4.65
C LYS A 99 -4.73 7.86 -3.39
N GLN A 100 -5.72 7.55 -2.56
CA GLN A 100 -5.89 8.14 -1.25
C GLN A 100 -5.52 7.09 -0.21
N VAL A 101 -4.69 7.49 0.74
CA VAL A 101 -4.23 6.66 1.85
C VAL A 101 -4.52 7.43 3.13
N THR A 102 -5.24 6.80 4.06
CA THR A 102 -5.58 7.41 5.35
C THR A 102 -4.93 6.58 6.44
N PHE A 103 -4.18 7.22 7.34
CA PHE A 103 -3.47 6.58 8.45
C PHE A 103 -3.36 7.56 9.62
N ASP A 104 -3.01 7.04 10.79
CA ASP A 104 -2.76 7.87 11.96
C ASP A 104 -1.28 8.21 12.06
N THR A 105 -0.96 9.50 12.09
CA THR A 105 0.38 9.97 12.49
C THR A 105 0.45 9.92 14.00
N ALA A 106 1.43 9.19 14.53
CA ALA A 106 1.66 9.11 15.97
C ALA A 106 2.61 10.22 16.41
N LEU A 107 2.32 10.83 17.55
CA LEU A 107 3.14 11.86 18.17
C LEU A 107 3.39 11.53 19.64
N SER A 108 4.54 11.96 20.14
CA SER A 108 4.93 11.91 21.53
C SER A 108 5.38 13.29 21.99
N LEU A 109 5.10 13.64 23.24
CA LEU A 109 5.51 14.89 23.86
C LEU A 109 6.94 14.75 24.38
N GLU A 110 7.92 15.39 23.73
CA GLU A 110 9.32 15.44 24.15
C GLU A 110 9.69 16.88 24.54
N GLN A 111 10.16 17.09 25.78
CA GLN A 111 10.61 18.40 26.26
C GLN A 111 9.58 19.52 26.08
N ASP A 112 8.31 19.25 26.43
CA ASP A 112 7.18 20.18 26.26
C ASP A 112 7.02 20.62 24.79
N ALA A 113 7.24 19.70 23.86
CA ALA A 113 6.96 19.88 22.45
C ALA A 113 6.50 18.59 21.79
N TRP A 114 5.43 18.66 21.02
CA TRP A 114 4.98 17.53 20.21
C TRP A 114 6.00 17.19 19.13
N LYS A 115 6.31 15.89 19.02
CA LYS A 115 7.18 15.31 18.00
C LYS A 115 6.51 14.10 17.38
N VAL A 116 6.64 13.95 16.07
CA VAL A 116 6.17 12.77 15.34
C VAL A 116 7.01 11.57 15.74
N ASP A 117 6.38 10.52 16.25
CA ASP A 117 6.99 9.20 16.35
C ASP A 117 6.95 8.57 14.96
N TYR A 118 8.03 8.74 14.21
CA TYR A 118 8.10 8.30 12.83
C TYR A 118 8.13 6.77 12.72
N LEU A 119 8.69 6.08 13.72
CA LEU A 119 8.70 4.62 13.74
C LEU A 119 7.27 4.08 13.87
N GLN A 120 6.51 4.59 14.85
CA GLN A 120 5.10 4.21 15.03
C GLN A 120 4.26 4.61 13.82
N THR A 121 4.49 5.80 13.26
CA THR A 121 3.79 6.26 12.06
C THR A 121 4.03 5.34 10.85
N GLN A 122 5.27 4.88 10.62
CA GLN A 122 5.56 3.91 9.56
C GLN A 122 4.88 2.56 9.78
N MET A 123 4.76 2.11 11.04
CA MET A 123 3.99 0.91 11.36
C MET A 123 2.51 1.09 11.03
N ASN A 124 1.92 2.25 11.37
CA ASN A 124 0.54 2.58 11.06
C ASN A 124 0.27 2.61 9.54
N ILE A 125 1.22 3.14 8.75
CA ILE A 125 1.13 3.11 7.28
C ILE A 125 1.25 1.68 6.73
N SER A 126 2.18 0.89 7.25
CA SER A 126 2.47 -0.47 6.78
C SER A 126 1.34 -1.47 7.06
N MET A 127 0.52 -1.20 8.07
CA MET A 127 -0.65 -2.02 8.41
C MET A 127 -1.87 -1.74 7.54
N LEU A 128 -1.82 -0.75 6.63
CA LEU A 128 -2.92 -0.49 5.72
C LEU A 128 -3.09 -1.64 4.73
N PRO A 129 -4.33 -2.11 4.50
CA PRO A 129 -4.57 -3.17 3.55
C PRO A 129 -4.11 -2.71 2.15
N LEU A 130 -3.23 -3.49 1.54
CA LEU A 130 -2.83 -3.35 0.14
C LEU A 130 -4.04 -3.66 -0.76
N GLU A 131 -5.01 -2.75 -0.82
CA GLU A 131 -6.22 -2.91 -1.63
C GLU A 131 -5.88 -3.23 -3.10
N ASP A 132 -4.76 -2.72 -3.59
CA ASP A 132 -4.27 -2.99 -4.94
C ASP A 132 -3.82 -4.45 -5.14
N VAL A 133 -3.26 -5.09 -4.11
CA VAL A 133 -2.91 -6.52 -4.16
C VAL A 133 -4.18 -7.36 -4.15
N VAL A 134 -5.15 -7.02 -3.30
CA VAL A 134 -6.44 -7.72 -3.24
C VAL A 134 -7.21 -7.58 -4.56
N LYS A 135 -7.28 -6.38 -5.14
CA LYS A 135 -7.91 -6.13 -6.45
C LYS A 135 -7.18 -6.86 -7.58
N SER A 136 -5.85 -6.90 -7.55
CA SER A 136 -5.06 -7.65 -8.54
C SER A 136 -5.32 -9.16 -8.45
N LEU A 137 -5.42 -9.72 -7.23
CA LEU A 137 -5.77 -11.12 -7.01
C LEU A 137 -7.19 -11.44 -7.47
N GLN A 138 -8.17 -10.57 -7.18
CA GLN A 138 -9.54 -10.73 -7.67
C GLN A 138 -9.62 -10.69 -9.20
N ASN A 139 -8.86 -9.80 -9.84
CA ASN A 139 -8.83 -9.71 -11.30
C ASN A 139 -8.16 -10.93 -11.94
N LEU A 140 -7.07 -11.44 -11.35
CA LEU A 140 -6.44 -12.69 -11.77
C LEU A 140 -7.39 -13.89 -11.65
N GLY A 141 -8.13 -13.98 -10.53
CA GLY A 141 -9.17 -15.01 -10.35
C GLY A 141 -10.27 -14.92 -11.41
N GLY A 142 -10.71 -13.70 -11.75
CA GLY A 142 -11.70 -13.46 -12.79
C GLY A 142 -11.23 -13.84 -14.20
N VAL A 143 -9.96 -13.55 -14.54
CA VAL A 143 -9.35 -13.97 -15.82
C VAL A 143 -9.22 -15.48 -15.88
N PHE A 144 -8.75 -16.12 -14.80
CA PHE A 144 -8.62 -17.57 -14.72
C PHE A 144 -9.96 -18.29 -14.87
N ALA A 145 -11.01 -17.81 -14.18
CA ALA A 145 -12.36 -18.35 -14.28
C ALA A 145 -12.91 -18.27 -15.72
N LYS A 146 -12.75 -17.13 -16.39
CA LYS A 146 -13.16 -16.95 -17.79
C LYS A 146 -12.37 -17.83 -18.75
N GLN A 147 -11.09 -18.07 -18.48
CA GLN A 147 -10.26 -18.92 -19.32
C GLN A 147 -10.64 -20.40 -19.16
N LEU A 148 -10.95 -20.84 -17.94
CA LEU A 148 -11.52 -22.15 -17.65
C LEU A 148 -12.88 -22.35 -18.34
N GLU A 149 -13.79 -21.38 -18.22
CA GLU A 149 -15.11 -21.44 -18.86
C GLU A 149 -15.02 -21.57 -20.39
N LYS A 150 -14.04 -20.92 -21.02
CA LYS A 150 -13.79 -21.04 -22.45
C LYS A 150 -13.18 -22.38 -22.87
N GLN A 151 -12.43 -23.04 -21.98
CA GLN A 151 -11.76 -24.31 -22.28
C GLN A 151 -12.60 -25.53 -21.90
N LEU A 152 -13.55 -25.42 -20.98
CA LEU A 152 -14.48 -26.49 -20.61
C LEU A 152 -15.19 -27.16 -21.81
N PRO A 153 -15.72 -26.43 -22.81
CA PRO A 153 -16.34 -27.04 -23.98
C PRO A 153 -15.37 -27.83 -24.85
N LEU A 154 -14.10 -27.41 -24.92
CA LEU A 154 -13.07 -28.11 -25.68
C LEU A 154 -12.67 -29.41 -24.98
N ILE A 155 -12.51 -29.36 -23.65
CA ILE A 155 -12.23 -30.53 -22.81
C ILE A 155 -13.38 -31.54 -22.90
N GLN A 156 -14.62 -31.07 -22.86
CA GLN A 156 -15.79 -31.95 -23.00
C GLN A 156 -15.82 -32.64 -24.37
N LYS A 157 -15.56 -31.89 -25.44
CA LYS A 157 -15.52 -32.44 -26.80
C LYS A 157 -14.38 -33.45 -27.00
N GLU A 158 -13.21 -33.21 -26.41
CA GLU A 158 -12.11 -34.18 -26.42
C GLU A 158 -12.46 -35.43 -25.62
N MET A 159 -13.09 -35.31 -24.45
CA MET A 159 -13.54 -36.48 -23.68
C MET A 159 -14.61 -37.30 -24.40
N GLU A 160 -15.57 -36.66 -25.07
CA GLU A 160 -16.57 -37.35 -25.89
C GLU A 160 -15.92 -38.10 -27.06
N SER A 161 -14.99 -37.45 -27.78
CA SER A 161 -14.23 -38.07 -28.86
C SER A 161 -13.41 -39.28 -28.40
N LEU A 162 -12.78 -39.19 -27.22
CA LEU A 162 -12.03 -40.31 -26.63
C LEU A 162 -12.95 -41.46 -26.24
N GLY A 163 -14.15 -41.17 -25.73
CA GLY A 163 -15.16 -42.16 -25.42
C GLY A 163 -15.66 -42.90 -26.66
N ASP A 164 -15.92 -42.16 -27.74
CA ASP A 164 -16.36 -42.72 -29.02
C ASP A 164 -15.27 -43.59 -29.68
N GLU A 165 -14.01 -43.12 -29.65
CA GLU A 165 -12.85 -43.89 -30.13
C GLU A 165 -12.70 -45.22 -29.36
N LEU A 166 -12.79 -45.17 -28.03
CA LEU A 166 -12.68 -46.35 -27.17
C LEU A 166 -13.82 -47.34 -27.44
N LYS A 167 -15.04 -46.85 -27.60
CA LYS A 167 -16.20 -47.67 -27.92
C LYS A 167 -16.05 -48.37 -29.27
N ASN A 168 -15.59 -47.64 -30.29
CA ASN A 168 -15.36 -48.20 -31.61
C ASN A 168 -14.30 -49.32 -31.59
N GLN A 169 -13.21 -49.14 -30.83
CA GLN A 169 -12.19 -50.18 -30.68
C GLN A 169 -12.73 -51.43 -29.97
N ILE A 170 -13.57 -51.27 -28.96
CA ILE A 170 -14.23 -52.39 -28.25
C ILE A 170 -15.19 -53.14 -29.20
N ASP A 171 -15.98 -52.42 -29.98
CA ASP A 171 -16.92 -53.00 -30.94
C ASP A 171 -16.19 -53.73 -32.08
N GLU A 172 -15.08 -53.18 -32.58
CA GLU A 172 -14.24 -53.81 -33.61
C GLU A 172 -13.54 -55.08 -33.08
N PHE A 173 -13.08 -55.04 -31.83
CA PHE A 173 -12.53 -56.20 -31.14
C PHE A 173 -13.59 -57.29 -30.97
N GLY A 174 -14.81 -56.94 -30.55
CA GLY A 174 -15.94 -57.87 -30.45
C GLY A 174 -16.29 -58.54 -31.78
N ARG A 175 -16.38 -57.76 -32.87
CA ARG A 175 -16.63 -58.30 -34.22
C ARG A 175 -15.51 -59.21 -34.73
N SER A 176 -14.26 -58.94 -34.35
CA SER A 176 -13.12 -59.80 -34.67
C SER A 176 -13.19 -61.15 -33.95
N LEU A 177 -13.81 -61.20 -32.77
CA LEU A 177 -14.06 -62.44 -32.03
C LEU A 177 -15.31 -63.20 -32.52
N GLU A 178 -16.28 -62.50 -33.11
CA GLU A 178 -17.54 -63.08 -33.62
C GLU A 178 -17.43 -63.66 -35.04
N LYS A 179 -16.33 -63.40 -35.75
CA LYS A 179 -16.10 -63.95 -37.09
C LYS A 179 -15.83 -65.46 -37.00
N PRO A 180 -16.73 -66.35 -37.48
CA PRO A 180 -16.50 -67.78 -37.39
C PRO A 180 -15.31 -68.17 -38.25
N GLN A 181 -14.28 -68.79 -37.67
CA GLN A 181 -13.32 -69.60 -38.42
C GLN A 181 -14.09 -70.77 -39.04
N ASN A 182 -14.52 -70.64 -40.28
CA ASN A 182 -15.06 -71.75 -41.05
C ASN A 182 -13.89 -72.49 -41.75
N PRO A 183 -13.63 -73.78 -41.47
CA PRO A 183 -12.54 -74.54 -42.04
C PRO A 183 -12.92 -75.20 -43.39
N ASN A 184 -11.90 -75.35 -44.26
CA ASN A 184 -11.86 -76.17 -45.50
C ASN A 184 -12.46 -75.52 -46.76
N THR A 185 -11.72 -75.30 -47.85
CA THR A 185 -11.14 -76.26 -48.82
C THR A 185 -10.43 -75.40 -49.90
N ASN A 186 -9.46 -75.79 -50.73
CA ASN A 186 -8.95 -77.09 -51.15
C ASN A 186 -7.54 -76.90 -51.76
N THR A 187 -6.78 -77.97 -51.67
CA THR A 187 -5.44 -78.21 -52.22
C THR A 187 -5.36 -78.14 -53.75
N ASN A 188 -4.28 -77.57 -54.31
CA ASN A 188 -3.61 -78.24 -55.44
C ASN A 188 -2.10 -77.95 -55.49
N THR A 189 -1.36 -79.04 -55.50
CA THR A 189 0.10 -79.22 -55.46
C THR A 189 0.80 -78.85 -56.77
N LYS A 190 1.97 -78.19 -56.69
CA LYS A 190 3.19 -78.59 -57.44
C LYS A 190 4.47 -77.91 -56.91
N LYS A 191 5.35 -78.72 -56.30
CA LYS A 191 6.82 -78.49 -56.10
C LYS A 191 7.52 -78.73 -57.47
N PRO A 192 8.75 -78.26 -57.82
CA PRO A 192 9.89 -77.97 -56.92
C PRO A 192 10.80 -76.75 -57.22
N THR A 193 11.60 -76.43 -56.20
CA THR A 193 12.92 -75.73 -56.21
C THR A 193 13.88 -76.29 -57.29
N PRO A 194 14.99 -75.63 -57.71
CA PRO A 194 16.06 -75.16 -56.80
C PRO A 194 16.87 -73.89 -57.21
N GLY A 195 17.46 -73.25 -56.19
CA GLY A 195 18.84 -72.72 -56.17
C GLY A 195 19.22 -71.52 -57.04
N SER A 196 19.84 -70.51 -56.43
CA SER A 196 21.32 -70.36 -56.44
C SER A 196 21.73 -69.00 -55.87
N ILE A 197 22.63 -69.08 -54.88
CA ILE A 197 23.78 -68.21 -54.57
C ILE A 197 23.52 -66.71 -54.47
#